data_AF-A0A383CTN2-F1
#
_entry.id   AF-A0A383CTN2-F1
#
_cell.length_a   1.000
_cell.length_b   1.000
_cell.length_c   1.000
_cell.angle_alpha   90.00
_cell.angle_beta   90.00
_cell.angle_gamma   90.00
#
_symmetry.space_group_name_H-M   'P 1'
#
loop_
_entity.id
_entity.type
_entity.pdbx_description
1 polymer ?
#
loop_
_entity_poly.entity_id
_entity_poly.type
_entity_poly.pdbx_seq_one_letter_code
_entity_poly.pdbx_strand_id
1 'polypeptide(L)'
;MRLADLVDAKKFETRLRDRLRDANRIIRALGGTGLSFKKIHDDYRKAARRLVPFVANTTRLVHDALDAEQEILFEGAQGAYLDIDQGTYPFVTSSNTTSGGACTGSGLPPNRVDHVLGVLKAYTTRVGGGPFPTEDDSIGDMLHNMGREFGATTGRPRRCGWFDAVATRQAVQVNGIDQLAITNIDGLDKLPEIKVCTSYKLDGKTLDYVPTDAEDIEGVKPIYQTFPGWQCDTSAVID
;
A
#
# COMPACT_ATOMS: atom_id res chain seq x y z
N MET A 1 -13.88 -15.92 -8.26
CA MET A 1 -15.28 -15.50 -8.53
C MET A 1 -15.29 -13.98 -8.61
N ARG A 2 -16.29 -13.37 -9.26
CA ARG A 2 -16.45 -11.90 -9.34
C ARG A 2 -17.79 -11.46 -8.74
N LEU A 3 -17.97 -10.16 -8.46
CA LEU A 3 -19.25 -9.62 -7.95
C LEU A 3 -20.44 -9.96 -8.85
N ALA A 4 -20.25 -9.93 -10.18
CA ALA A 4 -21.29 -10.31 -11.15
C ALA A 4 -21.77 -11.77 -10.98
N ASP A 5 -20.94 -12.66 -10.43
CA ASP A 5 -21.37 -14.03 -10.13
C ASP A 5 -22.37 -14.07 -8.96
N LEU A 6 -22.34 -13.09 -8.04
CA LEU A 6 -23.28 -13.01 -6.89
C LEU A 6 -24.68 -12.53 -7.28
N VAL A 7 -24.79 -11.80 -8.40
CA VAL A 7 -26.06 -11.27 -8.92
C VAL A 7 -26.97 -12.42 -9.38
N ASP A 8 -26.41 -13.41 -10.08
CA ASP A 8 -27.11 -14.63 -10.49
C ASP A 8 -26.92 -15.73 -9.44
N ALA A 9 -27.98 -16.01 -8.68
CA ALA A 9 -27.96 -17.00 -7.60
C ALA A 9 -27.55 -18.40 -8.07
N LYS A 10 -28.00 -18.82 -9.26
CA LYS A 10 -27.72 -20.16 -9.79
C LYS A 10 -26.27 -20.25 -10.23
N LYS A 11 -25.78 -19.23 -10.96
CA LYS A 11 -24.38 -19.14 -11.37
C LYS A 11 -23.43 -19.09 -10.17
N PHE A 12 -23.79 -18.33 -9.13
CA PHE A 12 -23.06 -18.30 -7.87
C PHE A 12 -22.94 -19.69 -7.27
N GLU A 13 -24.06 -20.41 -7.13
CA GLU A 13 -24.11 -21.72 -6.51
C GLU A 13 -23.18 -22.71 -7.21
N THR A 14 -23.28 -22.81 -8.54
CA THR A 14 -22.43 -23.69 -9.35
C THR A 14 -20.95 -23.36 -9.18
N ARG A 15 -20.58 -22.08 -9.32
CA ARG A 15 -19.17 -21.65 -9.20
C ARG A 15 -18.61 -21.83 -7.80
N LEU A 16 -19.43 -21.63 -6.77
CA LEU A 16 -19.03 -21.85 -5.40
C LEU A 16 -18.76 -23.33 -5.11
N ARG A 17 -19.57 -24.25 -5.66
CA ARG A 17 -19.34 -25.70 -5.51
C ARG A 17 -17.99 -26.10 -6.10
N ASP A 18 -17.69 -25.67 -7.32
CA ASP A 18 -16.41 -25.98 -7.97
C ASP A 18 -15.22 -25.41 -7.20
N ARG A 19 -15.30 -24.13 -6.80
CA ARG A 19 -14.20 -23.49 -6.05
C ARG A 19 -13.97 -24.12 -4.69
N LEU A 20 -15.03 -24.51 -3.97
CA LEU A 20 -14.90 -25.18 -2.69
C LEU A 20 -14.38 -26.61 -2.82
N ARG A 21 -14.72 -27.32 -3.90
CA ARG A 21 -14.13 -28.63 -4.17
C ARG A 21 -12.61 -28.51 -4.29
N ASP A 22 -12.13 -27.59 -5.11
CA ASP A 22 -10.71 -27.41 -5.38
C ASP A 22 -9.96 -26.89 -4.13
N ALA A 23 -10.51 -25.89 -3.45
CA ALA A 23 -9.94 -25.37 -2.21
C ALA A 23 -9.90 -26.44 -1.10
N ASN A 24 -10.97 -27.21 -0.91
CA ASN A 24 -11.01 -28.26 0.10
C ASN A 24 -10.03 -29.40 -0.19
N ARG A 25 -9.76 -29.69 -1.47
CA ARG A 25 -8.72 -30.65 -1.85
C ARG A 25 -7.36 -30.19 -1.34
N ILE A 26 -7.00 -28.93 -1.58
CA ILE A 26 -5.72 -28.34 -1.14
C ILE A 26 -5.65 -28.28 0.38
N ILE A 27 -6.68 -27.73 1.04
CA ILE A 27 -6.73 -27.58 2.50
C ILE A 27 -6.53 -28.93 3.18
N ARG A 28 -7.23 -29.98 2.73
CA ARG A 28 -7.10 -31.33 3.31
C ARG A 28 -5.74 -31.97 3.02
N ALA A 29 -5.17 -31.75 1.84
CA ALA A 29 -3.83 -32.24 1.51
C ALA A 29 -2.75 -31.63 2.41
N LEU A 30 -2.96 -30.40 2.90
CA LEU A 30 -2.11 -29.73 3.88
C LEU A 30 -2.50 -30.03 5.35
N GLY A 31 -3.38 -31.00 5.59
CA GLY A 31 -3.80 -31.41 6.94
C GLY A 31 -4.89 -30.55 7.59
N GLY A 32 -5.46 -29.59 6.86
CA GLY A 32 -6.52 -28.72 7.35
C GLY A 32 -7.94 -29.29 7.20
N THR A 33 -8.89 -28.70 7.92
CA THR A 33 -10.32 -29.05 7.83
C THR A 33 -10.98 -28.33 6.66
N GLY A 34 -11.67 -29.08 5.81
CA GLY A 34 -12.40 -28.51 4.67
C GLY A 34 -13.53 -27.56 5.07
N LEU A 35 -13.80 -26.59 4.21
CA LEU A 35 -14.83 -25.57 4.35
C LEU A 35 -16.22 -26.11 3.99
N SER A 36 -17.25 -25.63 4.72
CA SER A 36 -18.66 -26.00 4.50
C SER A 36 -19.29 -25.18 3.37
N PHE A 37 -19.83 -25.89 2.37
CA PHE A 37 -20.59 -25.27 1.29
C PHE A 37 -21.79 -24.47 1.81
N LYS A 38 -22.64 -25.10 2.65
CA LYS A 38 -23.87 -24.49 3.15
C LYS A 38 -23.58 -23.18 3.88
N LYS A 39 -22.58 -23.19 4.78
CA LYS A 39 -22.23 -22.00 5.57
C LYS A 39 -21.78 -20.85 4.65
N ILE A 40 -20.82 -21.10 3.77
CA ILE A 40 -20.26 -20.06 2.89
C ILE A 40 -21.33 -19.56 1.92
N HIS A 41 -22.13 -20.47 1.36
CA HIS A 41 -23.24 -20.10 0.50
C HIS A 41 -24.20 -19.14 1.22
N ASP A 42 -24.67 -19.50 2.41
CA ASP A 42 -25.66 -18.71 3.16
C ASP A 42 -25.10 -17.34 3.57
N ASP A 43 -23.84 -17.29 4.02
CA ASP A 43 -23.13 -16.05 4.36
C ASP A 43 -23.03 -15.11 3.14
N TYR A 44 -22.64 -15.63 1.98
CA TYR A 44 -22.52 -14.83 0.77
C TYR A 44 -23.88 -14.45 0.17
N ARG A 45 -24.93 -15.29 0.30
CA ARG A 45 -26.29 -14.89 -0.08
C ARG A 45 -26.80 -13.74 0.80
N LYS A 46 -26.45 -13.73 2.08
CA LYS A 46 -26.74 -12.59 2.97
C LYS A 46 -26.01 -11.32 2.54
N ALA A 47 -24.71 -11.41 2.21
CA ALA A 47 -23.96 -10.28 1.70
C ALA A 47 -24.51 -9.78 0.35
N ALA A 48 -24.85 -10.70 -0.57
CA ALA A 48 -25.40 -10.37 -1.89
C ALA A 48 -26.67 -9.53 -1.81
N ARG A 49 -27.59 -9.82 -0.87
CA ARG A 49 -28.80 -9.01 -0.66
C ARG A 49 -28.50 -7.52 -0.39
N ARG A 50 -27.36 -7.23 0.22
CA ARG A 50 -26.92 -5.85 0.52
C ARG A 50 -26.08 -5.25 -0.60
N LEU A 51 -25.25 -6.04 -1.27
CA LEU A 51 -24.27 -5.55 -2.23
C LEU A 51 -24.79 -5.46 -3.66
N VAL A 52 -25.70 -6.36 -4.08
CA VAL A 52 -26.23 -6.42 -5.46
C VAL A 52 -26.83 -5.08 -5.93
N PRO A 53 -27.55 -4.29 -5.10
CA PRO A 53 -28.05 -2.98 -5.52
C PRO A 53 -26.96 -1.97 -5.93
N PHE A 54 -25.72 -2.16 -5.51
CA PHE A 54 -24.59 -1.28 -5.83
C PHE A 54 -23.73 -1.79 -6.99
N VAL A 55 -24.04 -2.96 -7.55
CA VAL A 55 -23.27 -3.53 -8.65
C VAL A 55 -23.62 -2.79 -9.94
N ALA A 56 -22.61 -2.21 -10.58
CA ALA A 56 -22.72 -1.50 -11.85
C ALA A 56 -21.55 -1.84 -12.78
N ASN A 57 -21.69 -1.46 -14.05
CA ASN A 57 -20.55 -1.43 -14.97
C ASN A 57 -19.68 -0.20 -14.63
N THR A 58 -18.69 -0.40 -13.77
CA THR A 58 -17.84 0.70 -13.27
C THR A 58 -17.00 1.35 -14.37
N THR A 59 -16.56 0.60 -15.38
CA THR A 59 -15.88 1.17 -16.55
C THR A 59 -16.80 2.14 -17.29
N ARG A 60 -18.07 1.79 -17.47
CA ARG A 60 -19.05 2.70 -18.08
C ARG A 60 -19.22 3.98 -17.24
N LEU A 61 -19.33 3.85 -15.92
CA LEU A 61 -19.45 5.00 -15.02
C LEU A 61 -18.24 5.96 -15.11
N VAL A 62 -17.03 5.40 -15.16
CA VAL A 62 -15.80 6.22 -15.33
C VAL A 62 -15.84 6.96 -16.67
N HIS A 63 -16.21 6.30 -17.76
CA HIS A 63 -16.24 6.93 -19.08
C HIS A 63 -17.39 7.95 -19.22
N ASP A 64 -18.57 7.67 -18.65
CA ASP A 64 -19.66 8.66 -18.60
C ASP A 64 -19.25 9.93 -17.81
N ALA A 65 -18.50 9.77 -16.72
CA ALA A 65 -17.97 10.89 -15.95
C ALA A 65 -16.89 11.67 -16.75
N LEU A 66 -16.02 10.97 -17.49
CA LEU A 66 -15.03 11.60 -18.37
C LEU A 66 -15.68 12.39 -19.52
N ASP A 67 -16.73 11.85 -20.15
CA ASP A 67 -17.45 12.49 -21.24
C ASP A 67 -18.25 13.70 -20.76
N ALA A 68 -18.66 13.70 -19.48
CA ALA A 68 -19.32 14.80 -18.82
C ALA A 68 -18.34 15.81 -18.17
N GLU A 69 -17.03 15.68 -18.42
CA GLU A 69 -15.97 16.53 -17.87
C GLU A 69 -16.02 16.66 -16.33
N GLN A 70 -16.40 15.57 -15.64
CA GLN A 70 -16.44 15.55 -14.18
C GLN A 70 -15.05 15.28 -13.58
N GLU A 71 -14.80 15.84 -12.41
CA GLU A 71 -13.62 15.51 -11.62
C GLU A 71 -13.74 14.11 -11.03
N ILE A 72 -12.71 13.28 -11.23
CA ILE A 72 -12.63 11.91 -10.71
C ILE A 72 -11.38 11.80 -9.85
N LEU A 73 -11.56 11.44 -8.58
CA LEU A 73 -10.47 11.13 -7.67
C LEU A 73 -10.30 9.62 -7.54
N PHE A 74 -9.11 9.11 -7.86
CA PHE A 74 -8.74 7.73 -7.62
C PHE A 74 -8.00 7.61 -6.29
N GLU A 75 -8.59 6.88 -5.35
CA GLU A 75 -7.96 6.57 -4.06
C GLU A 75 -7.09 5.31 -4.18
N GLY A 76 -5.78 5.47 -3.97
CA GLY A 76 -4.81 4.38 -4.04
C GLY A 76 -4.74 3.56 -2.74
N ALA A 77 -4.52 2.26 -2.91
CA ALA A 77 -4.04 1.38 -1.84
C ALA A 77 -3.14 0.29 -2.46
N GLN A 78 -2.03 -0.12 -1.86
CA GLN A 78 -1.31 0.41 -0.70
C GLN A 78 -0.31 1.51 -1.16
N GLY A 79 0.97 1.42 -0.77
CA GLY A 79 2.04 2.32 -1.23
C GLY A 79 2.94 1.66 -2.27
N ALA A 80 3.74 2.46 -3.00
CA ALA A 80 4.56 2.00 -4.13
C ALA A 80 5.51 0.83 -3.79
N TYR A 81 6.11 0.83 -2.60
CA TYR A 81 7.03 -0.26 -2.18
C TYR A 81 6.34 -1.56 -1.75
N LEU A 82 5.01 -1.60 -1.81
CA LEU A 82 4.20 -2.82 -1.70
C LEU A 82 3.62 -3.26 -3.05
N ASP A 83 3.95 -2.59 -4.15
CA ASP A 83 3.53 -2.98 -5.50
C ASP A 83 4.09 -4.36 -5.86
N ILE A 84 3.31 -5.20 -6.55
CA ILE A 84 3.73 -6.55 -6.93
C ILE A 84 4.95 -6.57 -7.87
N ASP A 85 5.13 -5.54 -8.70
CA ASP A 85 6.20 -5.43 -9.69
C ASP A 85 7.29 -4.45 -9.24
N GLN A 86 6.89 -3.33 -8.63
CA GLN A 86 7.79 -2.21 -8.30
C GLN A 86 8.16 -2.13 -6.81
N GLY A 87 7.63 -3.05 -5.99
CA GLY A 87 7.87 -3.10 -4.56
C GLY A 87 9.04 -3.98 -4.15
N THR A 88 9.19 -4.19 -2.84
CA THR A 88 10.24 -5.05 -2.27
C THR A 88 9.86 -6.54 -2.34
N TYR A 89 9.69 -7.07 -3.55
CA TYR A 89 9.27 -8.47 -3.77
C TYR A 89 10.22 -9.46 -3.08
N PRO A 90 9.73 -10.52 -2.40
CA PRO A 90 8.34 -11.00 -2.33
C PRO A 90 7.49 -10.38 -1.21
N PHE A 91 8.02 -9.39 -0.49
CA PHE A 91 7.34 -8.77 0.66
C PHE A 91 6.41 -7.63 0.23
N VAL A 92 5.46 -7.97 -0.63
CA VAL A 92 4.57 -7.03 -1.33
C VAL A 92 3.12 -7.50 -1.26
N THR A 93 2.18 -6.65 -1.68
CA THR A 93 0.82 -7.10 -1.97
C THR A 93 0.76 -7.78 -3.35
N SER A 94 -0.33 -8.47 -3.64
CA SER A 94 -0.54 -9.16 -4.93
C SER A 94 -1.26 -8.29 -5.97
N SER A 95 -1.10 -6.97 -5.90
CA SER A 95 -1.70 -6.00 -6.83
C SER A 95 -0.73 -4.86 -7.16
N ASN A 96 -1.01 -4.14 -8.23
CA ASN A 96 -0.29 -2.90 -8.53
C ASN A 96 -0.84 -1.76 -7.66
N THR A 97 0.05 -1.15 -6.88
CA THR A 97 -0.24 -0.03 -5.98
C THR A 97 0.27 1.29 -6.53
N THR A 98 1.05 1.23 -7.63
CA THR A 98 1.48 2.39 -8.39
C THR A 98 0.32 3.07 -9.13
N SER A 99 0.51 4.30 -9.59
CA SER A 99 -0.52 5.12 -10.28
C SER A 99 -1.10 4.42 -11.51
N GLY A 100 -0.31 3.60 -12.20
CA GLY A 100 -0.79 2.75 -13.30
C GLY A 100 -1.90 1.77 -12.91
N GLY A 101 -1.97 1.38 -11.63
CA GLY A 101 -3.04 0.57 -11.05
C GLY A 101 -4.42 1.23 -11.14
N ALA A 102 -4.50 2.57 -11.16
CA ALA A 102 -5.75 3.28 -11.38
C ALA A 102 -6.30 2.99 -12.79
N CYS A 103 -5.43 2.91 -13.80
CA CYS A 103 -5.83 2.62 -15.18
C CYS A 103 -6.32 1.17 -15.32
N THR A 104 -5.51 0.20 -14.88
CA THR A 104 -5.84 -1.22 -15.01
C THR A 104 -7.03 -1.63 -14.12
N GLY A 105 -7.20 -0.99 -12.97
CA GLY A 105 -8.26 -1.28 -12.01
C GLY A 105 -9.63 -0.65 -12.35
N SER A 106 -9.66 0.49 -13.03
CA SER A 106 -10.90 1.23 -13.31
C SER A 106 -11.32 1.22 -14.79
N GLY A 107 -10.36 1.04 -15.70
CA GLY A 107 -10.56 1.24 -17.15
C GLY A 107 -10.36 2.68 -17.61
N LEU A 108 -9.77 3.55 -16.77
CA LEU A 108 -9.29 4.87 -17.17
C LEU A 108 -8.17 4.73 -18.22
N PRO A 109 -8.23 5.45 -19.35
CA PRO A 109 -7.12 5.50 -20.30
C PRO A 109 -5.87 6.14 -19.67
N PRO A 110 -4.65 5.59 -19.84
CA PRO A 110 -3.44 6.16 -19.26
C PRO A 110 -3.15 7.62 -19.65
N ASN A 111 -3.56 8.03 -20.84
CA ASN A 111 -3.43 9.41 -21.32
C ASN A 111 -4.51 10.37 -20.80
N ARG A 112 -5.33 9.93 -19.85
CA ARG A 112 -6.37 10.72 -19.18
C ARG A 112 -6.14 10.83 -17.67
N VAL A 113 -4.91 10.53 -17.21
CA VAL A 113 -4.45 10.87 -15.87
C VAL A 113 -3.91 12.29 -15.92
N ASP A 114 -4.61 13.23 -15.30
CA ASP A 114 -4.24 14.65 -15.35
C ASP A 114 -3.20 15.03 -14.29
N HIS A 115 -3.27 14.42 -13.10
CA HIS A 115 -2.40 14.75 -11.97
C HIS A 115 -2.22 13.56 -11.02
N VAL A 116 -1.01 13.39 -10.49
CA VAL A 116 -0.67 12.36 -9.50
C VAL A 116 -0.13 13.01 -8.22
N LEU A 117 -0.90 12.93 -7.14
CA LEU A 117 -0.49 13.35 -5.80
C LEU A 117 0.19 12.19 -5.04
N GLY A 118 1.48 12.32 -4.75
CA GLY A 118 2.20 11.40 -3.90
C GLY A 118 2.01 11.74 -2.41
N VAL A 119 1.40 10.84 -1.64
CA VAL A 119 1.26 11.01 -0.19
C VAL A 119 2.37 10.25 0.52
N LEU A 120 3.16 10.94 1.33
CA LEU A 120 4.22 10.33 2.12
C LEU A 120 4.25 10.87 3.54
N LYS A 121 4.87 10.12 4.44
CA LYS A 121 5.12 10.55 5.81
C LYS A 121 6.50 11.18 5.91
N ALA A 122 6.68 12.10 6.85
CA ALA A 122 7.97 12.72 7.17
C ALA A 122 9.03 11.71 7.68
N TYR A 123 8.63 10.47 7.93
CA TYR A 123 9.45 9.32 8.32
C TYR A 123 8.88 8.06 7.64
N THR A 124 9.61 6.96 7.64
CA THR A 124 9.17 5.73 6.97
C THR A 124 8.60 4.73 7.97
N THR A 125 7.62 3.93 7.53
CA THR A 125 7.03 2.88 8.36
C THR A 125 6.73 1.64 7.55
N ARG A 126 6.90 0.46 8.14
CA ARG A 126 6.60 -0.83 7.50
C ARG A 126 5.77 -1.72 8.41
N VAL A 127 4.78 -2.39 7.82
CA VAL A 127 3.99 -3.44 8.49
C VAL A 127 4.38 -4.78 7.87
N GLY A 128 4.63 -5.79 8.71
CA GLY A 128 5.08 -7.10 8.26
C GLY A 128 6.59 -7.19 8.05
N GLY A 129 7.02 -8.30 7.45
CA GLY A 129 8.44 -8.56 7.15
C GLY A 129 8.93 -7.83 5.90
N GLY A 130 10.17 -8.14 5.53
CA GLY A 130 10.86 -7.60 4.36
C GLY A 130 11.83 -6.47 4.68
N PRO A 131 12.67 -6.09 3.70
CA PRO A 131 13.77 -5.18 3.95
C PRO A 131 13.28 -3.77 4.27
N PHE A 132 14.03 -3.10 5.15
CA PHE A 132 13.74 -1.75 5.57
C PHE A 132 15.04 -0.99 5.88
N PRO A 133 15.73 -0.46 4.86
CA PRO A 133 17.07 0.10 4.99
C PRO A 133 17.21 1.19 6.06
N THR A 134 16.18 2.01 6.23
CA THR A 134 16.20 3.15 7.16
C THR A 134 15.54 2.86 8.50
N GLU A 135 15.21 1.59 8.80
CA GLU A 135 14.68 1.19 10.10
C GLU A 135 15.61 1.67 11.23
N ASP A 136 15.01 2.29 12.25
CA ASP A 136 15.73 2.82 13.39
C ASP A 136 14.86 2.67 14.64
N ASP A 137 15.34 1.85 15.58
CA ASP A 137 14.62 1.53 16.82
C ASP A 137 14.31 2.79 17.64
N SER A 138 15.20 3.80 17.63
CA SER A 138 14.99 5.02 18.40
C SER A 138 13.82 5.85 17.85
N ILE A 139 13.63 5.85 16.53
CA ILE A 139 12.47 6.47 15.87
C ILE A 139 11.21 5.65 16.15
N GLY A 140 11.31 4.32 16.10
CA GLY A 140 10.22 3.41 16.50
C GLY A 140 9.72 3.69 17.91
N ASP A 141 10.61 3.60 18.89
CA ASP A 141 10.31 3.82 20.30
C ASP A 141 9.72 5.21 20.54
N MET A 142 10.28 6.25 19.92
CA MET A 142 9.75 7.60 20.03
C MET A 142 8.30 7.68 19.54
N LEU A 143 8.01 7.19 18.33
CA LEU A 143 6.67 7.25 17.73
C LEU A 143 5.67 6.37 18.49
N HIS A 144 6.08 5.19 18.95
CA HIS A 144 5.23 4.30 19.75
C HIS A 144 4.90 4.91 21.11
N ASN A 145 5.85 5.58 21.77
CA ASN A 145 5.62 6.31 23.03
C ASN A 145 4.66 7.50 22.85
N MET A 146 4.52 8.03 21.63
CA MET A 146 3.49 9.01 21.28
C MET A 146 2.13 8.37 20.97
N GLY A 147 2.00 7.04 21.07
CA GLY A 147 0.79 6.30 20.70
C GLY A 147 0.59 6.17 19.19
N ARG A 148 1.62 6.46 18.38
CA ARG A 148 1.57 6.40 16.91
C ARG A 148 2.05 5.05 16.39
N GLU A 149 1.70 4.78 15.14
CA GLU A 149 2.24 3.64 14.38
C GLU A 149 1.92 2.25 14.94
N PHE A 150 0.66 2.05 15.33
CA PHE A 150 0.10 0.74 15.64
C PHE A 150 -0.91 0.28 14.57
N GLY A 151 -1.02 -1.04 14.38
CA GLY A 151 -2.02 -1.62 13.50
C GLY A 151 -3.44 -1.40 14.05
N ALA A 152 -4.35 -0.83 13.25
CA ALA A 152 -5.70 -0.46 13.69
C ALA A 152 -6.53 -1.63 14.23
N THR A 153 -6.35 -2.84 13.68
CA THR A 153 -7.09 -4.04 14.11
C THR A 153 -6.31 -4.91 15.10
N THR A 154 -5.00 -5.02 14.91
CA THR A 154 -4.16 -5.98 15.66
C THR A 154 -3.44 -5.37 16.86
N GLY A 155 -3.33 -4.04 16.92
CA GLY A 155 -2.54 -3.33 17.92
C GLY A 155 -1.03 -3.57 17.81
N ARG A 156 -0.54 -4.26 16.76
CA ARG A 156 0.89 -4.55 16.63
C ARG A 156 1.67 -3.28 16.27
N PRO A 157 2.82 -3.02 16.90
CA PRO A 157 3.68 -1.91 16.52
C PRO A 157 4.18 -2.09 15.10
N ARG A 158 4.23 -0.99 14.36
CA ARG A 158 4.87 -0.93 13.03
C ARG A 158 6.34 -0.66 13.21
N ARG A 159 7.16 -1.22 12.32
CA ARG A 159 8.57 -0.85 12.18
C ARG A 159 8.62 0.59 11.70
N CYS A 160 9.52 1.39 12.25
CA CYS A 160 9.66 2.80 11.89
C CYS A 160 11.12 3.10 11.57
N GLY A 161 11.33 4.14 10.76
CA GLY A 161 12.64 4.51 10.30
C GLY A 161 12.70 5.95 9.82
N TRP A 162 13.91 6.42 9.57
CA TRP A 162 14.14 7.76 9.03
C TRP A 162 13.56 7.92 7.62
N PHE A 163 13.39 9.16 7.18
CA PHE A 163 12.93 9.45 5.83
C PHE A 163 13.92 8.92 4.79
N ASP A 164 13.40 8.23 3.78
CA ASP A 164 14.19 7.63 2.72
C ASP A 164 13.99 8.38 1.40
N ALA A 165 14.93 9.26 1.07
CA ALA A 165 14.86 10.05 -0.15
C ALA A 165 15.24 9.24 -1.40
N VAL A 166 15.99 8.14 -1.26
CA VAL A 166 16.31 7.25 -2.39
C VAL A 166 15.03 6.56 -2.86
N ALA A 167 14.35 5.92 -1.92
CA ALA A 167 13.07 5.27 -2.16
C ALA A 167 12.02 6.27 -2.67
N THR A 168 11.92 7.44 -2.04
CA THR A 168 10.97 8.46 -2.48
C THR A 168 11.22 8.93 -3.91
N ARG A 169 12.48 9.15 -4.31
CA ARG A 169 12.83 9.62 -5.66
C ARG A 169 12.43 8.61 -6.74
N GLN A 170 12.66 7.32 -6.48
CA GLN A 170 12.24 6.26 -7.38
C GLN A 170 10.71 6.12 -7.42
N ALA A 171 10.02 6.25 -6.28
CA ALA A 171 8.56 6.26 -6.26
C ALA A 171 7.99 7.43 -7.09
N VAL A 172 8.59 8.62 -7.01
CA VAL A 172 8.22 9.78 -7.86
C VAL A 172 8.37 9.46 -9.34
N GLN A 173 9.48 8.84 -9.74
CA GLN A 173 9.73 8.46 -11.14
C GLN A 173 8.73 7.41 -11.64
N VAL A 174 8.51 6.34 -10.89
CA VAL A 174 7.64 5.22 -11.29
C VAL A 174 6.18 5.66 -11.43
N ASN A 175 5.72 6.56 -10.55
CA ASN A 175 4.33 6.97 -10.52
C ASN A 175 4.03 8.22 -11.36
N GLY A 176 5.07 8.93 -11.82
CA GLY A 176 4.91 10.24 -12.46
C GLY A 176 4.28 11.24 -11.49
N ILE A 177 4.78 11.31 -10.25
CA ILE A 177 4.20 12.20 -9.22
C ILE A 177 4.47 13.67 -9.57
N ASP A 178 3.41 14.47 -9.62
CA ASP A 178 3.43 15.91 -9.87
C ASP A 178 3.63 16.71 -8.57
N GLN A 179 3.02 16.26 -7.47
CA GLN A 179 3.05 16.94 -6.18
C GLN A 179 3.19 15.95 -5.02
N LEU A 180 3.80 16.42 -3.93
CA LEU A 180 3.96 15.65 -2.70
C LEU A 180 3.14 16.27 -1.56
N ALA A 181 2.30 15.44 -0.93
CA ALA A 181 1.71 15.74 0.37
C ALA A 181 2.54 15.04 1.46
N ILE A 182 3.34 15.83 2.18
CA ILE A 182 4.13 15.35 3.32
C ILE A 182 3.29 15.45 4.58
N THR A 183 3.13 14.32 5.26
CA THR A 183 2.26 14.17 6.43
C THR A 183 3.06 13.80 7.68
N ASN A 184 2.46 13.95 8.86
CA ASN A 184 3.03 13.53 10.15
C ASN A 184 4.38 14.21 10.49
N ILE A 185 4.58 15.45 10.04
CA ILE A 185 5.76 16.26 10.39
C ILE A 185 5.83 16.48 11.90
N ASP A 186 4.69 16.73 12.53
CA ASP A 186 4.50 16.90 13.97
C ASP A 186 5.01 15.71 14.82
N GLY A 187 5.11 14.53 14.22
CA GLY A 187 5.73 13.36 14.86
C GLY A 187 7.22 13.54 15.14
N LEU A 188 7.89 14.50 14.51
CA LEU A 188 9.32 14.79 14.64
C LEU A 188 9.60 16.03 15.51
N ASP A 189 8.57 16.67 16.06
CA ASP A 189 8.64 17.99 16.70
C ASP A 189 9.70 18.12 17.80
N LYS A 190 9.94 17.06 18.55
CA LYS A 190 10.82 17.09 19.72
C LYS A 190 12.28 16.80 19.40
N LEU A 191 12.60 16.46 18.15
CA LEU A 191 13.93 16.05 17.77
C LEU A 191 14.87 17.26 17.64
N PRO A 192 16.09 17.20 18.18
CA PRO A 192 17.12 18.21 17.94
C PRO A 192 17.77 18.07 16.57
N GLU A 193 17.73 16.87 15.99
CA GLU A 193 18.32 16.54 14.69
C GLU A 193 17.42 15.56 13.95
N ILE A 194 17.36 15.68 12.62
CA ILE A 194 16.60 14.82 11.73
C ILE A 194 17.54 14.24 10.69
N LYS A 195 17.50 12.92 10.51
CA LYS A 195 18.28 12.23 9.48
C LYS A 195 17.41 11.93 8.27
N VAL A 196 17.97 12.15 7.09
CA VAL A 196 17.37 11.79 5.80
C VAL A 196 18.35 10.91 5.05
N CYS A 197 17.92 9.72 4.64
CA CYS A 197 18.74 8.86 3.81
C CYS A 197 18.77 9.41 2.38
N THR A 198 19.95 9.75 1.88
CA THR A 198 20.14 10.38 0.57
C THR A 198 20.73 9.43 -0.47
N SER A 199 21.39 8.37 -0.03
CA SER A 199 21.99 7.32 -0.86
C SER A 199 22.18 6.05 -0.03
N TYR A 200 22.40 4.93 -0.70
CA TYR A 200 22.74 3.66 -0.07
C TYR A 200 24.19 3.28 -0.32
N LYS A 201 24.73 2.38 0.52
CA LYS A 201 26.01 1.71 0.29
C LYS A 201 25.82 0.20 0.25
N LEU A 202 26.22 -0.43 -0.84
CA LEU A 202 26.21 -1.89 -1.03
C LEU A 202 27.56 -2.33 -1.61
N ASP A 203 28.24 -3.27 -0.95
CA ASP A 203 29.55 -3.79 -1.37
C ASP A 203 30.59 -2.72 -1.72
N GLY A 204 30.63 -1.66 -0.91
CA GLY A 204 31.55 -0.54 -1.09
C GLY A 204 31.12 0.49 -2.14
N LYS A 205 30.08 0.22 -2.94
CA LYS A 205 29.53 1.14 -3.95
C LYS A 205 28.43 2.00 -3.35
N THR A 206 28.35 3.26 -3.80
CA THR A 206 27.25 4.16 -3.45
C THR A 206 26.17 4.05 -4.51
N LEU A 207 24.92 3.86 -4.09
CA LEU A 207 23.76 3.76 -4.95
C LEU A 207 22.80 4.92 -4.67
N ASP A 208 22.22 5.48 -5.71
CA ASP A 208 21.18 6.51 -5.68
C ASP A 208 19.80 5.97 -6.12
N TYR A 209 19.67 4.64 -6.21
CA TYR A 209 18.46 3.90 -6.56
C TYR A 209 18.24 2.73 -5.58
N VAL A 210 17.01 2.24 -5.51
CA VAL A 210 16.68 1.04 -4.71
C VAL A 210 17.04 -0.22 -5.52
N PRO A 211 17.83 -1.16 -4.97
CA PRO A 211 18.09 -2.44 -5.62
C PRO A 211 16.80 -3.22 -5.94
N THR A 212 16.84 -4.07 -6.96
CA THR A 212 15.67 -4.88 -7.36
C THR A 212 15.48 -6.10 -6.48
N ASP A 213 16.57 -6.72 -6.02
CA ASP A 213 16.52 -7.93 -5.22
C ASP A 213 16.37 -7.62 -3.72
N ALA A 214 15.49 -8.35 -3.02
CA ALA A 214 15.25 -8.10 -1.60
C ALA A 214 16.46 -8.35 -0.70
N GLU A 215 17.34 -9.29 -1.06
CA GLU A 215 18.59 -9.54 -0.33
C GLU A 215 19.55 -8.36 -0.49
N ASP A 216 19.64 -7.79 -1.68
CA ASP A 216 20.42 -6.57 -1.92
C ASP A 216 19.86 -5.38 -1.13
N ILE A 217 18.54 -5.20 -1.10
CA ILE A 217 17.89 -4.13 -0.30
C ILE A 217 18.18 -4.35 1.19
N GLU A 218 18.12 -5.58 1.69
CA GLU A 218 18.47 -5.90 3.08
C GLU A 218 19.94 -5.62 3.38
N GLY A 219 20.82 -5.87 2.40
CA GLY A 219 22.27 -5.67 2.52
C GLY A 219 22.72 -4.21 2.44
N VAL A 220 21.87 -3.29 1.96
CA VAL A 220 22.26 -1.89 1.83
C VAL A 220 22.42 -1.20 3.19
N LYS A 221 23.41 -0.31 3.29
CA LYS A 221 23.57 0.59 4.43
C LYS A 221 23.10 2.00 4.05
N PRO A 222 22.14 2.59 4.77
CA PRO A 222 21.71 3.97 4.49
C PRO A 222 22.84 4.96 4.78
N ILE A 223 23.05 5.91 3.88
CA ILE A 223 23.90 7.07 4.09
C ILE A 223 22.97 8.25 4.37
N TYR A 224 23.15 8.87 5.54
CA TYR A 224 22.30 9.94 6.03
C TYR A 224 22.95 11.31 5.86
N GLN A 225 22.13 12.29 5.53
CA GLN A 225 22.38 13.69 5.83
C GLN A 225 21.60 14.08 7.08
N THR A 226 22.25 14.82 7.99
CA THR A 226 21.63 15.32 9.22
C THR A 226 21.24 16.79 9.04
N PHE A 227 20.04 17.11 9.50
CA PHE A 227 19.48 18.46 9.50
C PHE A 227 19.13 18.86 10.94
N PRO A 228 19.18 20.15 11.28
CA PRO A 228 18.66 20.61 12.56
C PRO A 228 17.17 20.30 12.65
N GLY A 229 16.74 19.72 13.76
CA GLY A 229 15.34 19.68 14.13
C GLY A 229 14.88 21.02 14.70
N TRP A 230 13.60 21.14 14.99
CA TRP A 230 13.00 22.42 15.39
C TRP A 230 12.58 22.50 16.86
N GLN A 231 12.39 21.37 17.54
CA GLN A 231 12.08 21.32 18.98
C GLN A 231 10.89 22.20 19.41
N CYS A 232 9.91 22.36 18.52
CA CYS A 232 8.69 23.14 18.75
C CYS A 232 7.47 22.41 18.20
N ASP A 233 6.29 22.72 18.74
CA ASP A 233 5.02 22.14 18.31
C ASP A 233 4.59 22.75 16.96
N THR A 234 4.36 21.88 15.96
CA THR A 234 3.91 22.27 14.63
C THR A 234 2.43 21.98 14.36
N SER A 235 1.71 21.40 15.32
CA SER A 235 0.33 20.91 15.12
C SER A 235 -0.71 21.98 14.76
N ALA A 236 -0.43 23.24 15.11
CA ALA A 236 -1.31 24.39 14.82
C ALA A 236 -0.80 25.28 13.68
N VAL A 237 0.29 24.89 12.99
CA VAL A 237 0.82 25.67 11.87
C VAL A 237 -0.12 25.51 10.68
N ILE A 238 -0.75 26.62 10.32
CA ILE A 238 -1.51 26.82 9.10
C ILE A 238 -0.86 28.01 8.39
N ASP A 239 -0.63 27.90 7.08
CA ASP A 239 -0.29 29.07 6.26
C ASP A 239 -1.44 30.10 6.32
#